data_AF-A0A6A3EMY0-F1
#
_entry.id   AF-A0A6A3EMY0-F1
#
_cell.length_a   1.000
_cell.length_b   1.000
_cell.length_c   1.000
_cell.angle_alpha   90.00
_cell.angle_beta   90.00
_cell.angle_gamma   90.00
#
_symmetry.space_group_name_H-M   'P 1'
#
loop_
_entity.id
_entity.type
_entity.pdbx_description
1 polymer ?
#
loop_
_entity_poly.entity_id
_entity_poly.type
_entity_poly.pdbx_seq_one_letter_code
_entity_poly.pdbx_strand_id
1 'polypeptide(L)'
;MERSHACAEAARVKEQERQAHYYNRRVRQKRTFAVGDRVWVYNPPRGPKATKFVHQWQGPMRIVESAGYENFVLEREDKTGAPEVLIAHVSFLVSYHHPESLLQQAASDLKAELDEEDEDEGAGSNGAAAGAPIRTATAARTATAPRATTKRRRGAASSSRAALATSGRLVETRRRRKRNSAGQYVLEHELRPVGRDRSGTGDGGRWWVSTSEFDRLWQDGRVVEDPTVEEVV
;
A
#
# COMPACT_ATOMS: atom_id res chain seq x y z
N MET A 1 13.03 49.36 18.23
CA MET A 1 13.07 47.88 18.12
C MET A 1 12.10 47.32 17.07
N GLU A 2 11.02 48.03 16.74
CA GLU A 2 9.99 47.59 15.78
C GLU A 2 10.50 47.33 14.35
N ARG A 3 11.46 48.12 13.84
CA ARG A 3 12.03 47.95 12.49
C ARG A 3 12.82 46.63 12.32
N SER A 4 13.48 46.17 13.38
CA SER A 4 14.21 44.89 13.36
C SER A 4 13.25 43.70 13.38
N HIS A 5 12.16 43.79 14.15
CA HIS A 5 11.11 42.77 14.18
C HIS A 5 10.36 42.68 12.85
N ALA A 6 10.06 43.82 12.22
CA ALA A 6 9.45 43.86 10.89
C ALA A 6 10.35 43.20 9.82
N CYS A 7 11.66 43.42 9.89
CA CYS A 7 12.61 42.80 8.98
C CYS A 7 12.72 41.27 9.20
N ALA A 8 12.71 40.83 10.46
CA ALA A 8 12.71 39.41 10.82
C ALA A 8 11.43 38.68 10.38
N GLU A 9 10.25 39.28 10.56
CA GLU A 9 8.98 38.72 10.08
C GLU A 9 8.93 38.65 8.56
N ALA A 10 9.40 39.69 7.85
CA ALA A 10 9.46 39.68 6.38
C ALA A 10 10.40 38.57 5.84
N ALA A 11 11.55 38.36 6.50
CA ALA A 11 12.45 37.26 6.16
C ALA A 11 11.80 35.89 6.43
N ARG A 12 11.06 35.76 7.54
CA ARG A 12 10.35 34.52 7.90
C ARG A 12 9.26 34.17 6.90
N VAL A 13 8.43 35.14 6.51
CA VAL A 13 7.36 34.94 5.52
C VAL A 13 7.94 34.52 4.17
N LYS A 14 9.01 35.19 3.72
CA LYS A 14 9.70 34.84 2.46
C LYS A 14 10.28 33.42 2.47
N GLU A 15 10.76 32.96 3.62
CA GLU A 15 11.26 31.59 3.78
C GLU A 15 10.10 30.57 3.82
N GLN A 16 8.99 30.91 4.48
CA GLN A 16 7.77 30.09 4.46
C GLN A 16 7.20 29.94 3.04
N GLU A 17 7.20 31.00 2.24
CA GLU A 17 6.76 30.96 0.84
C GLU A 17 7.66 30.05 -0.01
N ARG A 18 8.98 30.10 0.19
CA ARG A 18 9.95 29.21 -0.48
C ARG A 18 9.72 27.75 -0.13
N GLN A 19 9.50 27.45 1.15
CA GLN A 19 9.20 26.10 1.61
C GLN A 19 7.86 25.62 1.06
N ALA A 20 6.82 26.46 1.10
CA ALA A 20 5.51 26.14 0.55
C ALA A 20 5.59 25.77 -0.93
N HIS A 21 6.36 26.51 -1.74
CA HIS A 21 6.59 26.17 -3.15
C HIS A 21 7.20 24.77 -3.33
N TYR A 22 8.19 24.38 -2.52
CA TYR A 22 8.83 23.06 -2.61
C TYR A 22 7.92 21.92 -2.14
N TYR A 23 7.24 22.09 -1.00
CA TYR A 23 6.42 21.03 -0.41
C TYR A 23 5.06 20.88 -1.11
N ASN A 24 4.46 21.98 -1.59
CA ASN A 24 3.14 21.95 -2.23
C ASN A 24 3.20 21.58 -3.73
N ARG A 25 4.39 21.45 -4.33
CA ARG A 25 4.57 21.18 -5.78
C ARG A 25 3.87 19.92 -6.31
N ARG A 26 3.54 18.96 -5.44
CA ARG A 26 2.86 17.70 -5.79
C ARG A 26 1.47 17.56 -5.18
N VAL A 27 1.00 18.56 -4.44
CA VAL A 27 -0.29 18.50 -3.77
C VAL A 27 -1.37 18.89 -4.77
N ARG A 28 -2.16 17.91 -5.22
CA ARG A 28 -3.40 18.17 -5.97
C ARG A 28 -4.50 18.49 -4.96
N GLN A 29 -4.67 19.75 -4.57
CA GLN A 29 -5.84 20.17 -3.79
C GLN A 29 -7.08 20.06 -4.67
N LYS A 30 -7.78 18.93 -4.59
CA LYS A 30 -8.95 18.65 -5.42
C LYS A 30 -10.24 19.26 -4.88
N ARG A 31 -10.30 19.62 -3.59
CA ARG A 31 -11.53 20.08 -2.95
C ARG A 31 -11.25 20.92 -1.71
N THR A 32 -11.93 22.05 -1.63
CA THR A 32 -12.01 22.91 -0.44
C THR A 32 -13.38 22.72 0.21
N PHE A 33 -13.44 22.78 1.53
CA PHE A 33 -14.68 22.69 2.29
C PHE A 33 -14.93 23.97 3.06
N ALA A 34 -16.18 24.36 3.16
CA ALA A 34 -16.62 25.52 3.92
C ALA A 34 -17.46 25.11 5.14
N VAL A 35 -17.57 26.02 6.10
CA VAL A 35 -18.50 25.87 7.22
C VAL A 35 -19.92 25.74 6.69
N GLY A 36 -20.65 24.74 7.15
CA GLY A 36 -22.01 24.42 6.74
C GLY A 36 -22.11 23.32 5.69
N ASP A 37 -21.02 22.91 5.04
CA ASP A 37 -21.06 21.82 4.06
C ASP A 37 -21.39 20.48 4.70
N ARG A 38 -22.17 19.67 3.98
CA ARG A 38 -22.41 18.27 4.32
C ARG A 38 -21.30 17.39 3.78
N VAL A 39 -20.76 16.53 4.64
CA VAL A 39 -19.65 15.63 4.35
C VAL A 39 -19.89 14.23 4.90
N TRP A 40 -19.26 13.25 4.26
CA TRP A 40 -19.00 11.92 4.80
C TRP A 40 -17.58 11.88 5.38
N VAL A 41 -17.44 11.19 6.50
CA VAL A 41 -16.17 10.97 7.19
C VAL A 41 -15.70 9.54 6.95
N TYR A 42 -14.45 9.40 6.54
CA TYR A 42 -13.79 8.11 6.44
C TYR A 42 -13.29 7.63 7.80
N ASN A 43 -13.82 6.51 8.24
CA ASN A 43 -13.40 5.77 9.41
C ASN A 43 -12.58 4.55 9.01
N PRO A 44 -11.25 4.66 9.00
CA PRO A 44 -10.41 3.52 8.71
C PRO A 44 -10.65 2.40 9.73
N PRO A 45 -10.69 1.13 9.28
CA PRO A 45 -10.82 -0.02 10.19
C PRO A 45 -9.61 -0.07 11.13
N ARG A 46 -9.81 0.22 12.42
CA ARG A 46 -8.74 0.20 13.43
C ARG A 46 -8.95 -0.93 14.44
N GLY A 47 -7.87 -1.65 14.73
CA GLY A 47 -7.79 -2.64 15.80
C GLY A 47 -8.17 -4.08 15.41
N PRO A 48 -8.06 -5.02 16.36
CA PRO A 48 -8.20 -6.46 16.11
C PRO A 48 -9.64 -6.89 15.75
N LYS A 49 -10.64 -6.04 16.03
CA LYS A 49 -12.05 -6.27 15.69
C LYS A 49 -12.48 -5.62 14.37
N ALA A 50 -11.53 -5.03 13.65
CA ALA A 50 -11.83 -4.36 12.39
C ALA A 50 -12.00 -5.40 11.28
N THR A 51 -13.24 -5.81 11.06
CA THR A 51 -13.58 -6.76 10.00
C THR A 51 -13.77 -6.02 8.68
N LYS A 52 -13.55 -6.73 7.56
CA LYS A 52 -13.73 -6.19 6.20
C LYS A 52 -15.13 -5.62 5.95
N PHE A 53 -16.12 -6.06 6.72
CA PHE A 53 -17.54 -5.72 6.56
C PHE A 53 -17.99 -4.49 7.37
N VAL A 54 -17.10 -3.87 8.15
CA VAL A 54 -17.43 -2.62 8.84
C VAL A 54 -17.55 -1.49 7.82
N HIS A 55 -18.66 -0.75 7.87
CA HIS A 55 -18.87 0.43 7.04
C HIS A 55 -17.81 1.48 7.38
N GLN A 56 -16.99 1.83 6.39
CA GLN A 56 -15.86 2.75 6.56
C GLN A 56 -16.26 4.22 6.38
N TRP A 57 -17.48 4.50 5.96
CA TRP A 57 -17.97 5.86 5.77
C TRP A 57 -19.08 6.15 6.77
N GLN A 58 -18.96 7.29 7.45
CA GLN A 58 -19.95 7.81 8.38
C GLN A 58 -20.53 9.12 7.85
N GLY A 59 -21.83 9.29 7.93
CA GLY A 59 -22.49 10.55 7.56
C GLY A 59 -23.99 10.37 7.41
N PRO A 60 -24.74 11.45 7.11
CA PRO A 60 -24.32 12.85 6.95
C PRO A 60 -23.77 13.55 8.20
N MET A 61 -22.63 14.22 8.02
CA MET A 61 -22.02 15.15 8.98
C MET A 61 -22.06 16.56 8.41
N ARG A 62 -22.21 17.58 9.25
CA ARG A 62 -22.14 18.99 8.87
C ARG A 62 -20.89 19.63 9.46
N ILE A 63 -20.17 20.41 8.66
CA ILE A 63 -19.02 21.20 9.16
C ILE A 63 -19.55 22.36 9.99
N VAL A 64 -19.18 22.42 11.27
CA VAL A 64 -19.57 23.50 12.19
C VAL A 64 -18.50 24.58 12.24
N GLU A 65 -17.24 24.20 12.43
CA GLU A 65 -16.15 25.14 12.63
C GLU A 65 -14.82 24.62 12.04
N SER A 66 -13.92 25.54 11.69
CA SER A 66 -12.54 25.22 11.34
C SER A 66 -11.68 25.15 12.61
N ALA A 67 -11.15 23.98 12.94
CA ALA A 67 -10.28 23.77 14.12
C ALA A 67 -8.79 24.11 13.84
N GLY A 68 -8.47 24.62 12.66
CA GLY A 68 -7.11 24.94 12.23
C GLY A 68 -6.34 23.72 11.70
N TYR A 69 -5.23 23.95 11.02
CA TYR A 69 -4.40 22.92 10.38
C TYR A 69 -5.19 21.94 9.50
N GLU A 70 -6.13 22.47 8.69
CA GLU A 70 -7.03 21.69 7.83
C GLU A 70 -7.93 20.69 8.57
N ASN A 71 -8.11 20.86 9.89
CA ASN A 71 -9.08 20.12 10.67
C ASN A 71 -10.40 20.88 10.78
N PHE A 72 -11.50 20.13 10.76
CA PHE A 72 -12.84 20.66 10.92
C PHE A 72 -13.55 19.97 12.08
N VAL A 73 -14.34 20.75 12.81
CA VAL A 73 -15.32 20.27 13.78
C VAL A 73 -16.58 19.90 13.00
N LEU A 74 -17.01 18.67 13.15
CA LEU A 74 -18.13 18.06 12.44
C LEU A 74 -19.21 17.69 13.44
N GLU A 75 -20.45 17.92 13.07
CA GLU A 75 -21.62 17.52 13.84
C GLU A 75 -22.45 16.53 13.04
N ARG A 76 -22.90 15.46 13.70
CA ARG A 76 -23.71 14.42 13.06
C ARG A 76 -25.18 14.84 12.96
N GLU A 77 -25.74 14.75 11.76
CA GLU A 77 -27.13 15.15 11.48
C GLU A 77 -28.16 14.04 11.73
N ASP A 78 -27.76 12.76 11.60
CA ASP A 78 -28.69 11.62 11.61
C ASP A 78 -29.40 11.35 12.94
N LYS A 79 -28.78 11.73 14.05
CA LYS A 79 -29.23 11.33 15.38
C LYS A 79 -30.04 12.47 15.98
N THR A 80 -31.35 12.27 16.16
CA THR A 80 -32.27 13.17 16.91
C THR A 80 -31.95 13.25 18.42
N GLY A 81 -30.73 12.92 18.83
CA GLY A 81 -30.26 12.92 20.23
C GLY A 81 -29.15 13.95 20.46
N ALA A 82 -28.25 13.68 21.40
CA ALA A 82 -27.09 14.55 21.62
C ALA A 82 -26.24 14.63 20.34
N PRO A 83 -25.87 15.84 19.89
CA PRO A 83 -25.06 16.00 18.69
C PRO A 83 -23.70 15.34 18.89
N GLU A 84 -23.40 14.36 18.04
CA GLU A 84 -22.12 13.67 18.05
C GLU A 84 -21.11 14.57 17.32
N VAL A 85 -20.22 15.19 18.09
CA VAL A 85 -19.19 16.10 17.56
C VAL A 85 -17.88 15.36 17.36
N LEU A 86 -17.30 15.48 16.17
CA LEU A 86 -16.03 14.85 15.78
C LEU A 86 -15.08 15.91 15.21
N ILE A 87 -13.78 15.78 15.47
CA ILE A 87 -12.75 16.54 14.76
C ILE A 87 -12.09 15.63 13.74
N ALA A 88 -12.08 16.05 12.47
CA ALA A 88 -11.48 15.29 11.39
C ALA A 88 -10.67 16.18 10.43
N HIS A 89 -9.57 15.63 9.93
CA HIS A 89 -8.73 16.26 8.92
C HIS A 89 -9.40 16.21 7.54
N VAL A 90 -9.18 17.23 6.71
CA VAL A 90 -9.75 17.36 5.36
C VAL A 90 -9.57 16.11 4.48
N SER A 91 -8.46 15.38 4.65
CA SER A 91 -8.15 14.17 3.88
C SER A 91 -9.12 13.00 4.13
N PHE A 92 -9.81 13.00 5.28
CA PHE A 92 -10.81 11.98 5.61
C PHE A 92 -12.22 12.41 5.22
N LEU A 93 -12.40 13.59 4.63
CA LEU A 93 -13.70 14.13 4.27
C LEU A 93 -13.97 13.97 2.78
N VAL A 94 -15.20 13.57 2.48
CA VAL A 94 -15.74 13.59 1.12
C VAL A 94 -17.05 14.36 1.16
N SER A 95 -17.29 15.21 0.16
CA SER A 95 -18.56 15.93 0.10
C SER A 95 -19.74 14.98 -0.03
N TYR A 96 -20.80 15.25 0.71
CA TYR A 96 -22.05 14.52 0.65
C TYR A 96 -22.73 14.67 -0.72
N HIS A 97 -22.61 15.86 -1.31
CA HIS A 97 -23.20 16.16 -2.61
C HIS A 97 -22.15 15.99 -3.71
N HIS A 98 -22.51 15.21 -4.74
CA HIS A 98 -21.79 15.22 -6.01
C HIS A 98 -22.53 16.20 -6.93
N PRO A 99 -21.87 17.26 -7.45
CA PRO A 99 -22.54 18.23 -8.27
C PRO A 99 -23.06 17.58 -9.55
N GLU A 100 -24.29 17.91 -9.95
CA GLU A 100 -24.95 17.30 -11.11
C GLU A 100 -24.20 17.54 -12.42
N SER A 101 -23.49 18.66 -12.53
CA SER A 101 -22.64 18.94 -13.70
C SER A 101 -21.54 17.90 -13.90
N LEU A 102 -20.95 17.39 -12.82
CA LEU A 102 -19.96 16.31 -12.91
C LEU A 102 -20.60 14.96 -13.23
N LEU A 103 -21.85 14.73 -12.79
CA LEU A 103 -22.62 13.54 -13.22
C LEU A 103 -22.90 13.58 -14.72
N GLN A 104 -23.30 14.74 -15.24
CA GLN A 104 -23.57 14.92 -16.67
C GLN A 104 -22.32 14.68 -17.50
N GLN A 105 -21.18 15.24 -17.09
CA GLN A 105 -19.90 15.00 -17.77
C GLN A 105 -19.52 13.51 -17.73
N ALA A 106 -19.60 12.86 -16.58
CA ALA A 106 -19.32 11.43 -16.47
C ALA A 106 -20.27 10.58 -17.32
N ALA A 107 -21.54 10.96 -17.44
CA ALA A 107 -22.50 10.28 -18.30
C ALA A 107 -22.16 10.47 -19.80
N SER A 108 -21.68 11.65 -20.19
CA SER A 108 -21.20 11.90 -21.56
C SER A 108 -19.93 11.10 -21.87
N ASP A 109 -18.97 11.05 -20.94
CA ASP A 109 -17.73 10.29 -21.11
C ASP A 109 -18.03 8.79 -21.26
N LEU A 110 -18.88 8.22 -20.40
CA LEU A 110 -19.32 6.82 -20.50
C LEU A 110 -20.06 6.50 -21.80
N LYS A 111 -20.85 7.47 -22.30
CA LYS A 111 -21.55 7.30 -23.57
C LYS A 111 -20.55 7.24 -24.73
N ALA A 112 -19.53 8.10 -24.72
CA ALA A 112 -18.49 8.09 -25.73
C ALA A 112 -17.66 6.79 -25.69
N GLU A 113 -17.29 6.30 -24.50
CA GLU A 113 -16.58 5.01 -24.34
C GLU A 113 -17.40 3.83 -24.91
N LEU A 114 -18.71 3.81 -24.68
CA LEU A 114 -19.60 2.79 -25.24
C LEU A 114 -19.73 2.89 -26.76
N ASP A 115 -19.87 4.11 -27.31
CA ASP A 115 -19.96 4.32 -28.76
C ASP A 115 -18.66 3.86 -29.46
N GLU A 116 -17.48 4.07 -28.85
CA GLU A 116 -16.18 3.57 -29.35
C GLU A 116 -16.10 2.02 -29.32
N GLU A 117 -16.55 1.37 -28.26
CA GLU A 117 -16.60 -0.11 -28.16
C GLU A 117 -17.54 -0.73 -29.21
N ASP A 118 -18.69 -0.11 -29.48
CA ASP A 118 -19.65 -0.56 -30.50
C ASP A 118 -19.08 -0.42 -31.94
N GLU A 119 -18.28 0.61 -32.21
CA GLU A 119 -17.61 0.82 -33.50
C GLU A 119 -16.51 -0.23 -33.76
N ASP A 120 -15.76 -0.61 -32.73
CA ASP A 120 -14.74 -1.67 -32.81
C ASP A 120 -15.34 -3.07 -33.03
N GLU A 121 -16.54 -3.35 -32.47
CA GLU A 121 -17.31 -4.57 -32.75
C GLU A 121 -17.92 -4.56 -34.18
N GLY A 122 -18.19 -3.38 -34.76
CA GLY A 122 -18.70 -3.22 -36.13
C GLY A 122 -17.66 -3.43 -37.25
N ALA A 123 -16.38 -3.21 -36.98
CA ALA A 123 -15.29 -3.38 -37.94
C ALA A 123 -14.88 -4.85 -38.17
N GLY A 124 -15.47 -5.79 -37.42
CA GLY A 124 -15.16 -7.22 -37.44
C GLY A 124 -16.26 -8.12 -38.02
N SER A 125 -17.06 -7.69 -39.00
CA SER A 125 -18.01 -8.62 -39.64
C SER A 125 -17.37 -9.42 -40.78
N ASN A 126 -17.00 -10.68 -40.51
CA ASN A 126 -17.69 -11.80 -41.17
C ASN A 126 -17.34 -13.16 -40.57
N GLY A 127 -18.29 -13.71 -39.83
CA GLY A 127 -18.34 -15.11 -39.42
C GLY A 127 -19.70 -15.41 -38.81
N ALA A 128 -20.70 -15.62 -39.67
CA ALA A 128 -22.04 -16.00 -39.28
C ALA A 128 -22.03 -17.18 -38.28
N ALA A 129 -22.48 -16.93 -37.04
CA ALA A 129 -22.94 -17.97 -36.14
C ALA A 129 -24.29 -17.51 -35.57
N ALA A 130 -25.34 -18.15 -36.06
CA ALA A 130 -26.70 -17.96 -35.63
C ALA A 130 -26.81 -18.02 -34.09
N GLY A 131 -27.56 -17.07 -33.53
CA GLY A 131 -27.83 -16.99 -32.10
C GLY A 131 -28.41 -18.29 -31.57
N ALA A 132 -27.66 -18.93 -30.66
CA ALA A 132 -28.21 -19.92 -29.77
C ALA A 132 -28.75 -19.19 -28.52
N PRO A 133 -30.04 -19.33 -28.16
CA PRO A 133 -30.54 -18.73 -26.92
C PRO A 133 -29.83 -19.40 -25.74
N ILE A 134 -29.02 -18.62 -25.01
CA ILE A 134 -28.39 -19.08 -23.78
C ILE A 134 -29.50 -19.22 -22.74
N ARG A 135 -29.98 -20.45 -22.60
CA ARG A 135 -30.86 -20.86 -21.51
C ARG A 135 -30.18 -20.56 -20.19
N THR A 136 -30.86 -19.81 -19.33
CA THR A 136 -30.55 -19.68 -17.91
C THR A 136 -30.70 -21.04 -17.23
N ALA A 137 -29.63 -21.83 -17.25
CA ALA A 137 -29.51 -23.02 -16.44
C ALA A 137 -28.89 -22.62 -15.09
N THR A 138 -29.73 -22.62 -14.05
CA THR A 138 -29.29 -22.64 -12.65
C THR A 138 -28.48 -23.93 -12.42
N ALA A 139 -27.17 -23.85 -12.59
CA ALA A 139 -26.27 -24.91 -12.16
C ALA A 139 -25.96 -24.72 -10.67
N ALA A 140 -26.52 -25.59 -9.84
CA ALA A 140 -26.10 -25.74 -8.46
C ALA A 140 -24.59 -26.06 -8.44
N ARG A 141 -23.79 -25.15 -7.89
CA ARG A 141 -22.36 -25.36 -7.69
C ARG A 141 -22.16 -26.28 -6.49
N THR A 142 -22.11 -27.59 -6.72
CA THR A 142 -21.46 -28.51 -5.79
C THR A 142 -19.97 -28.19 -5.78
N ALA A 143 -19.51 -27.59 -4.69
CA ALA A 143 -18.10 -27.35 -4.45
C ALA A 143 -17.40 -28.68 -4.19
N THR A 144 -16.81 -29.28 -5.23
CA THR A 144 -15.85 -30.36 -5.05
C THR A 144 -14.57 -29.76 -4.48
N ALA A 145 -14.24 -30.13 -3.24
CA ALA A 145 -13.02 -29.72 -2.56
C ALA A 145 -11.79 -30.06 -3.42
N PRO A 146 -10.82 -29.14 -3.57
CA PRO A 146 -9.57 -29.50 -4.23
C PRO A 146 -8.84 -30.53 -3.38
N ARG A 147 -8.64 -31.71 -3.96
CA ARG A 147 -7.83 -32.79 -3.40
C ARG A 147 -6.46 -32.22 -3.06
N ALA A 148 -6.07 -32.33 -1.80
CA ALA A 148 -4.79 -31.86 -1.28
C ALA A 148 -3.65 -32.33 -2.19
N THR A 149 -3.03 -31.40 -2.91
CA THR A 149 -1.78 -31.65 -3.60
C THR A 149 -0.71 -31.73 -2.53
N THR A 150 -0.36 -32.97 -2.18
CA THR A 150 0.75 -33.28 -1.29
C THR A 150 1.98 -32.53 -1.78
N LYS A 151 2.38 -31.53 -0.97
CA LYS A 151 3.58 -30.73 -1.18
C LYS A 151 4.75 -31.70 -1.34
N ARG A 152 5.24 -31.80 -2.57
CA ARG A 152 6.45 -32.56 -2.93
C ARG A 152 7.56 -32.06 -2.00
N ARG A 153 7.87 -32.83 -0.95
CA ARG A 153 9.01 -32.57 -0.08
C ARG A 153 10.23 -32.61 -0.99
N ARG A 154 10.79 -31.44 -1.32
CA ARG A 154 12.15 -31.39 -1.83
C ARG A 154 13.02 -31.96 -0.72
N GLY A 155 13.58 -33.14 -0.99
CA GLY A 155 14.54 -33.80 -0.10
C GLY A 155 15.65 -32.82 0.25
N ALA A 156 16.14 -32.95 1.48
CA ALA A 156 17.17 -32.10 2.03
C ALA A 156 18.41 -32.13 1.13
N ALA A 157 18.81 -30.96 0.60
CA ALA A 157 20.20 -30.70 0.24
C ALA A 157 21.00 -30.53 1.55
N SER A 158 21.07 -31.58 2.37
CA SER A 158 21.88 -31.54 3.60
C SER A 158 23.37 -31.75 3.29
N SER A 159 23.68 -32.36 2.14
CA SER A 159 25.06 -32.65 1.73
C SER A 159 25.85 -31.41 1.32
N SER A 160 25.22 -30.36 0.78
CA SER A 160 25.93 -29.13 0.40
C SER A 160 26.06 -28.13 1.55
N ARG A 161 25.08 -28.05 2.46
CA ARG A 161 25.11 -27.13 3.62
C ARG A 161 26.16 -27.52 4.66
N ALA A 162 26.27 -28.82 4.98
CA ALA A 162 27.25 -29.30 5.96
C ALA A 162 28.70 -29.19 5.44
N ALA A 163 28.91 -29.41 4.13
CA ALA A 163 30.23 -29.27 3.51
C ALA A 163 30.69 -27.80 3.45
N LEU A 164 29.80 -26.85 3.16
CA LEU A 164 30.10 -25.42 3.11
C LEU A 164 30.28 -24.78 4.50
N ALA A 165 29.63 -25.32 5.53
CA ALA A 165 29.77 -24.85 6.91
C ALA A 165 31.11 -25.25 7.57
N THR A 166 31.89 -26.13 6.94
CA THR A 166 33.07 -26.71 7.62
C THR A 166 34.34 -25.86 7.50
N SER A 167 34.57 -25.10 6.42
CA SER A 167 35.88 -24.42 6.25
C SER A 167 35.96 -23.14 5.39
N GLY A 168 34.84 -22.49 5.01
CA GLY A 168 34.86 -21.30 4.13
C GLY A 168 34.57 -19.97 4.84
N ARG A 169 35.16 -18.86 4.36
CA ARG A 169 34.72 -17.49 4.68
C ARG A 169 33.37 -17.21 4.01
N LEU A 170 32.48 -16.52 4.71
CA LEU A 170 31.12 -16.19 4.31
C LEU A 170 30.93 -14.67 4.24
N VAL A 171 30.03 -14.21 3.38
CA VAL A 171 29.62 -12.80 3.25
C VAL A 171 28.12 -12.71 3.41
N GLU A 172 27.68 -11.74 4.20
CA GLU A 172 26.27 -11.38 4.33
C GLU A 172 25.79 -10.66 3.06
N THR A 173 24.72 -11.15 2.43
CA THR A 173 24.17 -10.53 1.22
C THR A 173 22.89 -9.73 1.49
N ARG A 174 21.98 -10.25 2.31
CA ARG A 174 20.69 -9.60 2.60
C ARG A 174 20.10 -10.06 3.92
N ARG A 175 19.18 -9.25 4.46
CA ARG A 175 18.40 -9.53 5.66
C ARG A 175 16.92 -9.64 5.31
N ARG A 176 16.18 -10.53 5.98
CA ARG A 176 14.71 -10.59 5.86
C ARG A 176 14.04 -10.81 7.21
N ARG A 177 12.83 -10.25 7.38
CA ARG A 177 11.95 -10.58 8.50
C ARG A 177 10.99 -11.67 8.08
N LYS A 178 10.92 -12.76 8.84
CA LYS A 178 10.04 -13.88 8.58
C LYS A 178 9.17 -14.17 9.79
N ARG A 179 7.87 -14.37 9.55
CA ARG A 179 6.93 -14.73 10.60
C ARG A 179 7.14 -16.18 11.00
N ASN A 180 7.39 -16.43 12.28
CA ASN A 180 7.48 -17.79 12.83
C ASN A 180 6.07 -18.36 13.07
N SER A 181 5.98 -19.64 13.41
CA SER A 181 4.71 -20.31 13.74
C SER A 181 4.02 -19.71 14.96
N ALA A 182 4.77 -19.08 15.87
CA ALA A 182 4.25 -18.32 17.02
C ALA A 182 3.76 -16.90 16.64
N GLY A 183 3.81 -16.53 15.37
CA GLY A 183 3.29 -15.27 14.86
C GLY A 183 4.21 -14.05 15.04
N GLN A 184 5.40 -14.23 15.60
CA GLN A 184 6.42 -13.20 15.78
C GLN A 184 7.31 -13.07 14.54
N TYR A 185 7.84 -11.88 14.31
CA TYR A 185 8.81 -11.64 13.24
C TYR A 185 10.23 -11.87 13.75
N VAL A 186 10.92 -12.84 13.15
CA VAL A 186 12.32 -13.13 13.43
C VAL A 186 13.17 -12.69 12.24
N LEU A 187 14.34 -12.15 12.51
CA LEU A 187 15.31 -11.73 11.50
C LEU A 187 16.11 -12.96 11.01
N GLU A 188 16.26 -13.09 9.71
CA GLU A 188 17.14 -14.08 9.07
C GLU A 188 18.16 -13.34 8.18
N HIS A 189 19.39 -13.86 8.14
CA HIS A 189 20.52 -13.35 7.36
C HIS A 189 20.81 -14.32 6.22
N GLU A 190 20.95 -13.82 4.99
CA GLU A 190 21.42 -14.62 3.87
C GLU A 190 22.94 -14.57 3.80
N LEU A 191 23.56 -15.74 3.78
CA LEU A 191 25.00 -15.89 3.66
C LEU A 191 25.37 -16.51 2.31
N ARG A 192 26.48 -16.06 1.74
CA ARG A 192 27.16 -16.69 0.60
C ARG A 192 28.62 -17.02 0.94
N PRO A 193 29.21 -18.11 0.43
CA PRO A 193 30.64 -18.36 0.54
C PRO A 193 31.46 -17.42 -0.36
N VAL A 194 32.62 -17.00 0.13
CA VAL A 194 33.61 -16.22 -0.59
C VAL A 194 34.48 -17.16 -1.42
N GLY A 195 34.55 -16.96 -2.75
CA GLY A 195 35.49 -17.68 -3.63
C GLY A 195 34.90 -18.75 -4.55
N ARG A 196 33.57 -18.81 -4.76
CA ARG A 196 33.00 -19.57 -5.90
C ARG A 196 32.62 -18.61 -7.01
N ASP A 197 33.32 -18.71 -8.13
CA ASP A 197 33.11 -17.88 -9.31
C ASP A 197 31.65 -17.87 -9.78
N ARG A 198 31.27 -16.74 -10.40
CA ARG A 198 29.96 -16.46 -11.02
C ARG A 198 29.68 -17.35 -12.26
N SER A 199 30.27 -18.53 -12.36
CA SER A 199 30.12 -19.44 -13.50
C SER A 199 29.29 -20.66 -13.10
N GLY A 200 28.04 -20.70 -13.60
CA GLY A 200 27.26 -21.93 -13.66
C GLY A 200 25.88 -21.82 -13.01
N THR A 201 24.86 -22.02 -13.84
CA THR A 201 23.41 -22.04 -13.64
C THR A 201 22.90 -22.97 -12.52
N GLY A 202 23.37 -22.81 -11.28
CA GLY A 202 22.89 -23.55 -10.13
C GLY A 202 22.74 -22.64 -8.91
N ASP A 203 21.56 -22.63 -8.30
CA ASP A 203 21.23 -21.98 -7.03
C ASP A 203 21.98 -22.62 -5.86
N GLY A 204 23.32 -22.56 -5.89
CA GLY A 204 24.21 -23.41 -5.12
C GLY A 204 25.18 -22.59 -4.28
N GLY A 205 24.67 -21.93 -3.24
CA GLY A 205 25.53 -21.32 -2.24
C GLY A 205 24.91 -20.23 -1.37
N ARG A 206 23.65 -19.85 -1.60
CA ARG A 206 22.95 -18.90 -0.73
C ARG A 206 22.00 -19.63 0.20
N TRP A 207 22.06 -19.34 1.48
CA TRP A 207 21.08 -19.85 2.43
C TRP A 207 20.80 -18.84 3.53
N TRP A 208 19.61 -18.97 4.11
CA TRP A 208 19.16 -18.15 5.23
C TRP A 208 19.51 -18.80 6.55
N VAL A 209 19.96 -17.97 7.48
CA VAL A 209 20.48 -18.32 8.79
C VAL A 209 19.75 -17.47 9.83
N SER A 210 19.44 -18.02 11.01
CA SER A 210 18.84 -17.24 12.11
C SER A 210 19.87 -16.28 12.71
N THR A 211 19.43 -15.22 13.37
CA THR A 211 20.34 -14.28 14.06
C THR A 211 21.34 -14.99 15.00
N SER A 212 20.88 -15.97 15.78
CA SER A 212 21.74 -16.74 16.68
C SER A 212 22.83 -17.56 15.98
N GLU A 213 22.53 -18.11 14.80
CA GLU A 213 23.50 -18.90 14.03
C GLU A 213 24.44 -17.96 13.25
N PHE A 214 23.95 -16.77 12.84
CA PHE A 214 24.78 -15.70 12.29
C PHE A 214 25.79 -15.17 13.31
N ASP A 215 25.34 -14.84 14.53
CA ASP A 215 26.20 -14.32 15.59
C ASP A 215 27.30 -15.32 15.96
N ARG A 216 26.99 -16.62 15.98
CA ARG A 216 27.98 -17.67 16.19
C ARG A 216 29.02 -17.70 15.06
N LEU A 217 28.60 -17.64 13.80
CA LEU A 217 29.51 -17.61 12.65
C LEU A 217 30.34 -16.31 12.58
N TRP A 218 29.78 -15.20 13.07
CA TRP A 218 30.47 -13.92 13.22
C TRP A 218 31.55 -13.99 14.32
N GLN A 219 31.22 -14.53 15.49
CA GLN A 219 32.16 -14.75 16.60
C GLN A 219 33.31 -15.71 16.22
N ASP A 220 33.01 -16.73 15.40
CA ASP A 220 34.01 -17.64 14.84
C ASP A 220 34.90 -16.98 13.76
N GLY A 221 34.71 -15.68 13.46
CA GLY A 221 35.49 -14.92 12.49
C GLY A 221 35.27 -15.34 11.03
N ARG A 222 34.15 -16.04 10.76
CA ARG A 222 33.89 -16.64 9.44
C ARG A 222 33.12 -15.72 8.52
N VAL A 223 32.35 -14.78 9.05
CA VAL A 223 31.59 -13.80 8.28
C VAL A 223 32.45 -12.54 8.09
N VAL A 224 32.60 -12.09 6.85
CA VAL A 224 33.36 -10.90 6.47
C VAL A 224 32.40 -9.90 5.83
N GLU A 225 32.61 -8.60 6.09
CA GLU A 225 31.87 -7.51 5.44
C GLU A 225 32.21 -7.46 3.95
N ASP A 226 31.21 -7.34 3.08
CA ASP A 226 31.43 -7.25 1.63
C ASP A 226 32.10 -5.90 1.32
N PRO A 227 33.31 -5.84 0.74
CA PRO A 227 34.05 -4.59 0.53
C PRO A 227 33.42 -3.65 -0.51
N THR A 228 32.27 -3.97 -1.10
CA THR A 228 31.63 -3.19 -2.17
C THR A 228 30.61 -2.15 -1.70
N VAL A 229 30.60 -1.75 -0.43
CA VAL A 229 29.84 -0.55 0.00
C VAL A 229 30.77 0.67 -0.03
N GLU A 230 31.17 1.10 -1.23
CA GLU A 230 31.60 2.48 -1.44
C GLU A 230 30.34 3.36 -1.40
N GLU A 231 30.15 4.08 -0.30
CA GLU A 231 29.22 5.20 -0.22
C GLU A 231 29.72 6.32 -1.15
N VAL A 232 29.02 6.52 -2.27
CA VAL A 232 29.13 7.76 -3.06
C VAL A 232 28.41 8.85 -2.27
N VAL A 233 29.20 9.78 -1.72
CA VAL A 233 28.77 11.08 -1.19
C VAL A 233 28.86 12.13 -2.29
#